data_AF-A0A6V7WQ71-F1
#
_entry.id   AF-A0A6V7WQ71-F1
#
_cell.length_a   1.000
_cell.length_b   1.000
_cell.length_c   1.000
_cell.angle_alpha   90.00
_cell.angle_beta   90.00
_cell.angle_gamma   90.00
#
_symmetry.space_group_name_H-M   'P 1'
#
loop_
_entity.id
_entity.type
_entity.pdbx_description
1 polymer ?
#
loop_
_entity_poly.entity_id
_entity_poly.type
_entity_poly.pdbx_seq_one_letter_code
_entity_poly.pdbx_strand_id
1 'polypeptide(L)'
;MMFTVESPIQTTLKYYDRKFLTNRFFNSTATYRLDSSVFMPYDALTRITPTTPKEYIWDQKEVLAIVKNKTKLAFQAISHCNSESGRDLISKKLQKLMGLEVVGVCFGRRGCDDACYNRSLETHMFYLALENNICHNYVTEKFWNSLRSLTVPVVF
;
A
#
# COMPACT_ATOMS: atom_id res chain seq x y z
N MET A 1 -26.02 -2.02 4.28
CA MET A 1 -24.88 -1.23 3.77
C MET A 1 -23.71 -2.19 3.53
N MET A 2 -23.00 -2.06 2.41
CA MET A 2 -21.79 -2.82 2.11
C MET A 2 -20.57 -2.05 2.64
N PHE A 3 -19.67 -2.73 3.34
CA PHE A 3 -18.46 -2.15 3.90
C PHE A 3 -17.25 -2.96 3.44
N THR A 4 -16.28 -2.30 2.81
CA THR A 4 -14.97 -2.90 2.49
C THR A 4 -13.96 -1.83 2.12
N VAL A 5 -12.72 -2.00 2.57
CA VAL A 5 -11.56 -1.26 2.06
C VAL A 5 -10.76 -2.06 1.05
N GLU A 6 -11.10 -3.33 0.83
CA GLU A 6 -10.41 -4.21 -0.09
C GLU A 6 -10.95 -4.10 -1.52
N SER A 7 -10.13 -4.50 -2.49
CA SER A 7 -10.52 -4.48 -3.90
C SER A 7 -11.80 -5.31 -4.15
N PRO A 8 -12.64 -4.94 -5.14
CA PRO A 8 -13.82 -5.73 -5.50
C PRO A 8 -13.47 -7.17 -5.85
N ILE A 9 -12.34 -7.41 -6.51
CA ILE A 9 -11.88 -8.76 -6.87
C ILE A 9 -11.63 -9.58 -5.60
N GLN A 10 -10.88 -9.02 -4.64
CA GLN A 10 -10.57 -9.71 -3.40
C GLN A 10 -11.79 -9.90 -2.48
N THR A 11 -12.65 -8.88 -2.42
CA THR A 11 -13.86 -8.87 -1.59
C THR A 11 -14.91 -9.84 -2.14
N THR A 12 -15.14 -9.82 -3.46
CA THR A 12 -16.19 -10.63 -4.10
C THR A 12 -15.91 -12.12 -3.94
N LEU A 13 -14.64 -12.53 -4.14
CA LEU A 13 -14.23 -13.93 -4.06
C LEU A 13 -14.37 -14.52 -2.64
N LYS A 14 -14.28 -13.70 -1.59
CA LYS A 14 -14.30 -14.18 -0.20
C LYS A 14 -15.65 -14.04 0.49
N TYR A 15 -16.41 -12.99 0.20
CA TYR A 15 -17.53 -12.58 1.05
C TYR A 15 -18.86 -12.38 0.32
N TYR A 16 -18.88 -12.43 -1.02
CA TYR A 16 -20.09 -12.16 -1.81
C TYR A 16 -20.64 -13.42 -2.47
N ASP A 17 -21.49 -14.14 -1.75
CA ASP A 17 -22.34 -15.16 -2.38
C ASP A 17 -23.48 -14.48 -3.16
N ARG A 18 -23.37 -14.48 -4.49
CA ARG A 18 -24.35 -13.87 -5.41
C ARG A 18 -25.74 -14.52 -5.37
N LYS A 19 -25.89 -15.70 -4.76
CA LYS A 19 -27.21 -16.30 -4.52
C LYS A 19 -28.05 -15.48 -3.54
N PHE A 20 -27.40 -14.84 -2.57
CA PHE A 20 -28.06 -14.04 -1.54
C PHE A 20 -27.77 -12.54 -1.68
N LEU A 21 -26.53 -12.20 -2.04
CA LEU A 21 -26.02 -10.84 -2.19
C LEU A 21 -26.16 -10.37 -3.64
N THR A 22 -27.42 -10.16 -4.03
CA THR A 22 -27.79 -9.65 -5.36
C THR A 22 -27.39 -8.17 -5.55
N ASN A 23 -27.49 -7.65 -6.77
CA ASN A 23 -27.17 -6.24 -7.08
C ASN A 23 -28.02 -5.21 -6.31
N ARG A 24 -29.12 -5.63 -5.68
CA ARG A 24 -30.01 -4.76 -4.88
C ARG A 24 -29.94 -5.04 -3.39
N PHE A 25 -29.04 -5.91 -2.95
CA PHE A 25 -28.94 -6.28 -1.53
C PHE A 25 -28.45 -5.11 -0.66
N PHE A 26 -27.59 -4.25 -1.23
CA PHE A 26 -27.03 -3.10 -0.53
C PHE A 26 -27.53 -1.79 -1.14
N ASN A 27 -28.13 -0.93 -0.31
CA ASN A 27 -28.59 0.40 -0.72
C ASN A 27 -27.53 1.50 -0.52
N SER A 28 -26.42 1.19 0.15
CA SER A 28 -25.34 2.14 0.46
C SER A 28 -24.01 1.41 0.61
N THR A 29 -22.91 2.11 0.32
CA THR A 29 -21.55 1.56 0.39
C THR A 29 -20.62 2.45 1.20
N ALA A 30 -19.80 1.86 2.06
CA ALA A 30 -18.69 2.51 2.75
C ALA A 30 -17.38 1.89 2.27
N THR A 31 -16.62 2.60 1.42
CA THR A 31 -15.41 2.04 0.78
C THR A 31 -14.42 3.12 0.32
N TYR A 32 -13.25 2.71 -0.15
CA TYR A 32 -12.19 3.60 -0.64
C TYR A 32 -12.54 4.33 -1.95
N ARG A 33 -13.61 3.94 -2.66
CA ARG A 33 -14.00 4.66 -3.88
C ARG A 33 -14.60 6.02 -3.54
N LEU A 34 -14.24 7.02 -4.33
CA LEU A 34 -14.73 8.39 -4.17
C LEU A 34 -16.24 8.54 -4.45
N ASP A 35 -16.83 7.61 -5.19
CA ASP A 35 -18.26 7.57 -5.51
C ASP A 35 -19.08 6.71 -4.54
N SER A 36 -18.49 6.30 -3.42
CA SER A 36 -19.21 5.55 -2.39
C SER A 36 -20.07 6.47 -1.52
N SER A 37 -21.15 5.93 -0.94
CA SER A 37 -22.02 6.69 -0.02
C SER A 37 -21.25 7.26 1.18
N VAL A 38 -20.24 6.53 1.66
CA VAL A 38 -19.31 6.95 2.72
C VAL A 38 -17.89 6.66 2.24
N PHE A 39 -17.16 7.70 1.86
CA PHE A 39 -15.75 7.60 1.46
C PHE A 39 -14.89 7.22 2.67
N MET A 40 -14.18 6.10 2.53
CA MET A 40 -13.35 5.52 3.58
C MET A 40 -12.02 5.00 2.98
N PRO A 41 -11.05 5.90 2.75
CA PRO A 41 -9.72 5.53 2.27
C PRO A 41 -8.88 4.93 3.41
N TYR A 42 -7.74 4.33 3.06
CA TYR A 42 -6.76 3.88 4.06
C TYR A 42 -6.11 5.04 4.83
N ASP A 43 -5.94 6.19 4.17
CA ASP A 43 -5.46 7.43 4.78
C ASP A 43 -5.72 8.61 3.82
N ALA A 44 -5.31 9.82 4.22
CA ALA A 44 -5.42 11.04 3.41
C ALA A 44 -4.26 12.01 3.64
N LEU A 45 -3.92 12.77 2.59
CA LEU A 45 -3.10 13.96 2.74
C LEU A 45 -3.97 15.11 3.26
N THR A 46 -3.59 15.67 4.41
CA THR A 46 -4.25 16.82 4.99
C THR A 46 -3.38 18.07 4.81
N ARG A 47 -4.04 19.21 4.60
CA ARG A 47 -3.32 20.48 4.47
C ARG A 47 -2.75 20.88 5.82
N ILE A 48 -1.45 21.20 5.86
CA ILE A 48 -0.82 21.80 7.04
C ILE A 48 -1.40 23.20 7.27
N THR A 49 -1.87 23.44 8.49
CA THR A 49 -2.41 24.71 8.97
C THR A 49 -1.62 25.19 10.19
N PRO A 50 -1.76 26.47 10.61
CA PRO A 50 -1.14 26.95 11.85
C PRO A 50 -1.56 26.19 13.13
N THR A 51 -2.69 25.48 13.08
CA THR A 51 -3.20 24.65 14.19
C THR A 51 -2.78 23.18 14.09
N THR A 52 -2.07 22.79 13.03
CA THR A 52 -1.57 21.42 12.89
C THR A 52 -0.54 21.13 13.99
N PRO A 53 -0.71 20.06 14.79
CA PRO A 53 0.23 19.73 15.83
C PRO A 53 1.64 19.47 15.27
N LYS A 54 2.67 19.94 15.98
CA LYS A 54 4.06 19.93 15.49
C LYS A 54 4.57 18.52 15.21
N GLU A 55 4.08 17.53 15.94
CA GLU A 55 4.40 16.12 15.77
C GLU A 55 3.96 15.54 14.41
N TYR A 56 3.06 16.22 13.69
CA TYR A 56 2.66 15.83 12.32
C TYR A 56 3.39 16.61 11.23
N ILE A 57 4.30 17.52 11.59
CA ILE A 57 5.05 18.36 10.66
C ILE A 57 6.53 17.97 10.76
N TRP A 58 7.06 17.41 9.69
CA TRP A 58 8.49 17.06 9.66
C TRP A 58 9.37 18.31 9.60
N ASP A 59 10.40 18.33 10.45
CA ASP A 59 11.47 19.32 10.37
C ASP A 59 12.50 18.93 9.31
N GLN A 60 13.09 19.90 8.62
CA GLN A 60 14.08 19.63 7.58
C GLN A 60 15.30 18.84 8.11
N LYS A 61 15.77 19.11 9.33
CA LYS A 61 16.90 18.38 9.92
C LYS A 61 16.52 16.94 10.24
N GLU A 62 15.29 16.72 10.72
CA GLU A 62 14.75 15.39 10.96
C GLU A 62 14.66 14.59 9.65
N VAL A 63 14.10 15.19 8.60
CA VAL A 63 14.03 14.56 7.26
C VAL A 63 15.41 14.19 6.77
N LEU A 64 16.38 15.11 6.84
CA LEU A 64 17.76 14.86 6.41
C LEU A 64 18.43 13.74 7.22
N ALA A 65 18.19 13.68 8.53
CA ALA A 65 18.73 12.62 9.39
C ALA A 65 18.16 11.24 9.02
N ILE A 66 16.86 11.15 8.77
CA ILE A 66 16.20 9.90 8.35
C ILE A 66 16.67 9.48 6.97
N VAL A 67 16.67 10.40 6.00
CA VAL A 67 17.06 10.11 4.60
C VAL A 67 18.53 9.67 4.52
N LYS A 68 19.41 10.19 5.37
CA LYS A 68 20.83 9.76 5.43
C LYS A 68 21.00 8.26 5.71
N ASN A 69 20.05 7.63 6.41
CA ASN A 69 20.10 6.19 6.69
C ASN A 69 19.64 5.31 5.52
N LYS A 70 19.03 5.92 4.49
CA LYS A 70 18.54 5.22 3.29
C LYS A 70 19.69 4.98 2.32
N THR A 71 20.29 3.79 2.42
CA THR A 71 21.47 3.38 1.65
C THR A 71 21.16 2.38 0.54
N LYS A 72 20.01 1.70 0.63
CA LYS A 72 19.56 0.73 -0.36
C LYS A 72 18.60 1.37 -1.35
N LEU A 73 18.56 0.84 -2.57
CA LEU A 73 17.80 1.43 -3.66
C LEU A 73 16.28 1.19 -3.50
N ALA A 74 15.81 -0.04 -3.67
CA ALA A 74 14.37 -0.32 -3.68
C ALA A 74 14.00 -1.58 -2.89
N PHE A 75 12.83 -1.54 -2.25
CA PHE A 75 12.26 -2.64 -1.46
C PHE A 75 10.83 -2.96 -1.88
N GLN A 76 10.43 -4.22 -1.71
CA GLN A 76 9.04 -4.65 -1.83
C GLN A 76 8.71 -5.84 -0.92
N ALA A 77 7.59 -5.75 -0.18
CA ALA A 77 7.06 -6.86 0.59
C ALA A 77 5.83 -7.47 -0.12
N ILE A 78 5.86 -8.79 -0.36
CA ILE A 78 4.81 -9.50 -1.10
C ILE A 78 4.40 -10.76 -0.32
N SER A 79 3.22 -10.74 0.27
CA SER A 79 2.60 -11.89 0.96
C SER A 79 1.47 -12.55 0.16
N HIS A 80 0.88 -11.84 -0.81
CA HIS A 80 -0.17 -12.37 -1.69
C HIS A 80 0.38 -12.63 -3.09
N CYS A 81 0.49 -13.90 -3.46
CA CYS A 81 1.05 -14.33 -4.74
C CYS A 81 -0.02 -14.37 -5.83
N ASN A 82 0.43 -14.44 -7.09
CA ASN A 82 -0.41 -14.51 -8.29
C ASN A 82 -1.44 -13.39 -8.32
N SER A 83 -0.97 -12.18 -8.03
CA SER A 83 -1.82 -11.00 -7.98
C SER A 83 -2.29 -10.60 -9.38
N GLU A 84 -3.59 -10.33 -9.52
CA GLU A 84 -4.25 -9.92 -10.77
C GLU A 84 -3.68 -8.63 -11.37
N SER A 85 -3.02 -7.80 -10.57
CA SER A 85 -2.33 -6.62 -11.10
C SER A 85 -1.10 -6.95 -11.96
N GLY A 86 -0.63 -8.20 -11.94
CA GLY A 86 0.60 -8.59 -12.62
C GLY A 86 1.87 -8.09 -11.93
N ARG A 87 1.76 -7.51 -10.73
CA ARG A 87 2.90 -6.97 -9.97
C ARG A 87 4.03 -7.99 -9.80
N ASP A 88 3.70 -9.27 -9.63
CA ASP A 88 4.71 -10.32 -9.41
C ASP A 88 5.66 -10.46 -10.62
N LEU A 89 5.13 -10.28 -11.84
CA LEU A 89 5.94 -10.29 -13.06
C LEU A 89 6.84 -9.05 -13.15
N ILE A 90 6.30 -7.89 -12.78
CA ILE A 90 7.04 -6.62 -12.75
C ILE A 90 8.20 -6.73 -11.75
N SER A 91 7.93 -7.16 -10.52
CA SER A 91 8.93 -7.35 -9.46
C SER A 91 10.03 -8.32 -9.90
N LYS A 92 9.66 -9.47 -10.47
CA LYS A 92 10.64 -10.46 -10.98
C LYS A 92 11.53 -9.91 -12.09
N LYS A 93 11.00 -9.06 -12.96
CA LYS A 93 11.79 -8.39 -14.02
C LYS A 93 12.69 -7.32 -13.44
N LEU A 94 12.17 -6.46 -12.56
CA LEU A 94 12.94 -5.38 -11.94
C LEU A 94 14.09 -5.90 -11.07
N GLN A 95 13.90 -7.01 -10.34
CA GLN A 95 14.98 -7.65 -9.59
C GLN A 95 16.20 -8.02 -10.44
N LYS A 96 16.03 -8.27 -11.75
CA LYS A 96 17.11 -8.59 -12.67
C LYS A 96 17.80 -7.34 -13.26
N LEU A 97 17.14 -6.19 -13.19
CA LEU A 97 17.56 -4.95 -13.85
C LEU A 97 18.11 -3.90 -12.88
N MET A 98 17.72 -3.97 -11.60
CA MET A 98 18.12 -3.02 -10.57
C MET A 98 18.21 -3.68 -9.20
N GLY A 99 18.83 -2.97 -8.24
CA GLY A 99 18.87 -3.39 -6.83
C GLY A 99 17.51 -3.32 -6.15
N LEU A 100 16.66 -4.32 -6.40
CA LEU A 100 15.34 -4.47 -5.77
C LEU A 100 15.35 -5.64 -4.78
N GLU A 101 15.24 -5.32 -3.50
CA GLU A 101 15.07 -6.31 -2.44
C GLU A 101 13.58 -6.67 -2.32
N VAL A 102 13.21 -7.89 -2.73
CA VAL A 102 11.84 -8.42 -2.55
C VAL A 102 11.85 -9.41 -1.39
N VAL A 103 10.87 -9.33 -0.50
CA VAL A 103 10.68 -10.26 0.62
C VAL A 103 9.26 -10.81 0.64
N GLY A 104 9.11 -11.97 1.28
CA GLY A 104 7.83 -12.66 1.42
C GLY A 104 7.77 -13.98 0.66
N VAL A 105 6.74 -14.74 1.00
CA VAL A 105 6.62 -16.17 0.67
C VAL A 105 6.57 -16.44 -0.83
N CYS A 106 6.12 -15.48 -1.64
CA CYS A 106 6.01 -15.61 -3.09
C CYS A 106 7.37 -15.66 -3.82
N PHE A 107 8.45 -15.32 -3.12
CA PHE A 107 9.81 -15.27 -3.65
C PHE A 107 10.76 -16.23 -2.93
N GLY A 108 10.22 -17.25 -2.25
CA GLY A 108 11.02 -18.27 -1.55
C GLY A 108 11.82 -17.75 -0.36
N ARG A 109 11.51 -16.54 0.12
CA ARG A 109 12.13 -15.93 1.30
C ARG A 109 11.20 -16.05 2.50
N ARG A 110 11.78 -15.96 3.70
CA ARG A 110 11.00 -15.87 4.95
C ARG A 110 9.99 -14.72 4.83
N GLY A 111 8.81 -14.90 5.43
CA GLY A 111 7.86 -13.80 5.62
C GLY A 111 8.55 -12.60 6.26
N CYS A 112 8.14 -11.40 5.87
CA CYS A 112 8.58 -10.16 6.49
C CYS A 112 7.47 -9.73 7.45
N ASP A 113 7.77 -9.81 8.74
CA ASP A 113 6.91 -9.27 9.78
C ASP A 113 6.99 -7.74 9.82
N ASP A 114 6.21 -7.11 10.71
CA ASP A 114 6.15 -5.66 10.82
C ASP A 114 7.53 -5.04 11.15
N ALA A 115 8.33 -5.73 11.97
CA ALA A 115 9.67 -5.27 12.33
C ALA A 115 10.62 -5.29 11.12
N CYS A 116 10.59 -6.38 10.32
CA CYS A 116 11.29 -6.47 9.05
C CYS A 116 10.83 -5.39 8.07
N TYR A 117 9.52 -5.17 7.97
CA TYR A 117 8.91 -4.22 7.04
C TYR A 117 9.35 -2.78 7.36
N ASN A 118 9.21 -2.37 8.61
CA ASN A 118 9.58 -1.02 9.07
C ASN A 118 11.08 -0.77 8.91
N ARG A 119 11.94 -1.71 9.31
CA ARG A 119 13.39 -1.61 9.11
C ARG A 119 13.77 -1.50 7.62
N SER A 120 13.04 -2.20 6.76
CA SER A 120 13.29 -2.14 5.32
C SER A 120 12.92 -0.76 4.77
N LEU A 121 11.78 -0.18 5.18
CA LEU A 121 11.43 1.20 4.79
C LEU A 121 12.44 2.23 5.30
N GLU A 122 13.00 2.06 6.50
CA GLU A 122 14.02 2.98 7.04
C GLU A 122 15.33 2.98 6.24
N THR A 123 15.66 1.88 5.56
CA THR A 123 16.96 1.70 4.89
C THR A 123 16.90 1.83 3.36
N HIS A 124 15.71 1.85 2.76
CA HIS A 124 15.53 1.95 1.32
C HIS A 124 15.02 3.32 0.88
N MET A 125 15.45 3.77 -0.30
CA MET A 125 15.02 5.03 -0.91
C MET A 125 13.62 4.92 -1.54
N PHE A 126 13.36 3.79 -2.21
CA PHE A 126 12.11 3.53 -2.92
C PHE A 126 11.38 2.31 -2.36
N TYR A 127 10.05 2.39 -2.31
CA TYR A 127 9.20 1.26 -2.00
C TYR A 127 8.23 1.01 -3.15
N LEU A 128 8.23 -0.22 -3.68
CA LEU A 128 7.30 -0.61 -4.72
C LEU A 128 5.93 -0.89 -4.10
N ALA A 129 5.12 0.16 -3.96
CA ALA A 129 3.75 0.13 -3.43
C ALA A 129 2.74 -0.42 -4.46
N LEU A 130 3.08 -1.52 -5.12
CA LEU A 130 2.27 -2.13 -6.17
C LEU A 130 1.11 -2.93 -5.54
N GLU A 131 -0.12 -2.49 -5.81
CA GLU A 131 -1.31 -3.09 -5.25
C GLU A 131 -1.64 -4.46 -5.86
N ASN A 132 -2.42 -5.23 -5.11
CA ASN A 132 -2.80 -6.58 -5.50
C ASN A 132 -3.77 -6.60 -6.71
N ASN A 133 -4.46 -5.49 -6.98
CA ASN A 133 -5.42 -5.34 -8.06
C ASN A 133 -5.36 -3.92 -8.63
N ILE A 134 -5.66 -3.79 -9.92
CA ILE A 134 -5.79 -2.49 -10.58
C ILE A 134 -7.22 -2.02 -10.43
N CYS A 135 -7.46 -1.05 -9.56
CA CYS A 135 -8.80 -0.55 -9.26
C CYS A 135 -8.78 0.97 -9.13
N HIS A 136 -9.84 1.63 -9.60
CA HIS A 136 -9.96 3.08 -9.51
C HIS A 136 -10.00 3.53 -8.04
N ASN A 137 -9.12 4.47 -7.67
CA ASN A 137 -8.93 5.00 -6.30
C ASN A 137 -8.39 4.01 -5.26
N TYR A 138 -7.93 2.81 -5.65
CA TYR A 138 -7.44 1.82 -4.70
C TYR A 138 -5.99 2.10 -4.30
N VAL A 139 -5.83 2.80 -3.17
CA VAL A 139 -4.53 3.15 -2.57
C VAL A 139 -4.54 2.67 -1.11
N THR A 140 -3.63 1.76 -0.77
CA THR A 140 -3.64 1.06 0.53
C THR A 140 -2.52 1.48 1.45
N GLU A 141 -2.34 0.75 2.56
CA GLU A 141 -1.25 0.93 3.53
C GLU A 141 0.14 0.95 2.89
N LYS A 142 0.33 0.28 1.74
CA LYS A 142 1.62 0.24 1.03
C LYS A 142 2.11 1.63 0.66
N PHE A 143 1.24 2.44 0.08
CA PHE A 143 1.55 3.82 -0.29
C PHE A 143 1.76 4.68 0.95
N TRP A 144 0.81 4.64 1.89
CA TRP A 144 0.83 5.51 3.06
C TRP A 144 1.98 5.22 4.02
N ASN A 145 2.29 3.95 4.27
CA ASN A 145 3.43 3.57 5.11
C ASN A 145 4.75 4.02 4.51
N SER A 146 4.92 3.95 3.18
CA SER A 146 6.13 4.43 2.54
C SER A 146 6.34 5.94 2.74
N LEU A 147 5.28 6.74 2.58
CA LEU A 147 5.34 8.19 2.82
C LEU A 147 5.69 8.49 4.27
N ARG A 148 5.03 7.84 5.24
CA ARG A 148 5.31 8.04 6.68
C ARG A 148 6.76 7.70 7.05
N SER A 149 7.39 6.77 6.34
CA SER A 149 8.79 6.40 6.53
C SER A 149 9.77 7.17 5.63
N LEU A 150 9.34 8.29 5.02
CA LEU A 150 10.14 9.11 4.09
C LEU A 150 10.74 8.31 2.93
N THR A 151 10.04 7.27 2.50
CA THR A 151 10.40 6.41 1.37
C THR A 151 9.54 6.80 0.18
N VAL A 152 10.13 6.91 -1.01
CA VAL A 152 9.38 7.30 -2.20
C VAL A 152 8.53 6.11 -2.68
N PRO A 153 7.18 6.18 -2.64
CA PRO A 153 6.34 5.15 -3.23
C PRO A 153 6.50 5.14 -4.75
N VAL A 154 6.73 3.94 -5.29
CA VAL A 154 6.59 3.66 -6.73
C VAL A 154 5.27 2.91 -6.90
N VAL A 155 4.34 3.56 -7.58
CA VAL A 155 3.00 3.05 -7.91
C VAL A 155 2.87 2.84 -9.43
N PHE A 156 1.84 2.14 -9.89
CA PHE A 156 1.49 2.01 -11.31
C PHE A 156 0.06 2.49 -11.55
#